data_AF-A0A3B0WTJ8-F1
#
_entry.id   AF-A0A3B0WTJ8-F1
#
_cell.length_a   1.000
_cell.length_b   1.000
_cell.length_c   1.000
_cell.angle_alpha   90.00
_cell.angle_beta   90.00
_cell.angle_gamma   90.00
#
_symmetry.space_group_name_H-M   'P 1'
#
loop_
_entity.id
_entity.type
_entity.pdbx_description
1 polymer ?
#
loop_
_entity_poly.entity_id
_entity_poly.type
_entity_poly.pdbx_seq_one_letter_code
_entity_poly.pdbx_strand_id
1 'polypeptide(L)' 'MVNDMGKIMTREHKPGTPFDDSHIDYSEADALTEEQIENAAKSDPDAQPLTEEHIKNLKIRRPNIEGENLKNG' A
#
# COMPACT_ATOMS: atom_id res chain seq x y z
N MET A 1 -18.25 26.96 -19.42
CA MET A 1 -17.15 26.06 -19.82
C MET A 1 -17.05 24.99 -18.75
N VAL A 2 -17.49 23.78 -19.06
CA VAL A 2 -17.36 22.61 -18.19
C VAL A 2 -16.55 21.56 -18.98
N ASN A 3 -15.96 20.61 -18.26
CA ASN A 3 -15.17 19.43 -18.70
C ASN A 3 -13.66 19.63 -18.43
N ASP A 4 -12.93 18.80 -17.68
CA ASP A 4 -13.10 17.40 -17.29
C ASP A 4 -12.54 17.22 -15.86
N MET A 5 -13.36 16.74 -14.92
CA MET A 5 -12.86 16.29 -13.63
C MET A 5 -12.18 14.92 -13.80
N GLY A 6 -10.84 14.94 -13.76
CA GLY A 6 -9.94 13.84 -13.41
C GLY A 6 -10.45 12.43 -13.68
N LYS A 7 -10.30 11.96 -14.92
CA LYS A 7 -10.51 10.55 -15.29
C LYS A 7 -9.50 9.70 -14.50
N ILE A 8 -9.96 8.94 -13.51
CA ILE A 8 -9.11 7.98 -12.78
C ILE A 8 -8.64 6.93 -13.80
N MET A 9 -7.36 6.97 -14.17
CA MET A 9 -6.78 5.99 -15.09
C MET A 9 -6.47 4.72 -14.31
N THR A 10 -7.26 3.67 -14.53
CA THR A 10 -6.97 2.32 -14.03
C THR A 10 -5.97 1.66 -14.99
N ARG A 11 -4.76 1.36 -14.52
CA ARG A 11 -3.73 0.63 -15.29
C ARG A 11 -3.68 -0.82 -14.82
N GLU A 12 -3.89 -1.77 -15.73
CA GLU A 12 -3.74 -3.19 -15.42
C GLU A 12 -2.26 -3.55 -15.30
N HIS A 13 -1.83 -4.00 -14.12
CA HIS A 13 -0.48 -4.52 -13.91
C HIS A 13 -0.44 -6.00 -14.29
N LYS A 14 0.37 -6.35 -15.28
CA LYS A 14 0.60 -7.75 -15.64
C LYS A 14 1.76 -8.30 -14.81
N PRO A 15 1.60 -9.46 -14.14
CA PRO A 15 2.70 -10.12 -13.45
C PRO A 15 3.93 -10.27 -14.38
N GLY A 16 5.10 -9.85 -13.90
CA GLY A 16 6.36 -9.92 -14.66
C GLY A 16 6.61 -8.75 -15.61
N THR A 17 5.70 -7.77 -15.72
CA THR A 17 5.98 -6.51 -16.43
C THR A 17 6.13 -5.38 -15.41
N PRO A 18 7.37 -4.89 -15.16
CA PRO A 18 7.58 -3.79 -14.23
C PRO A 18 6.90 -2.51 -14.73
N PHE A 19 6.52 -1.62 -13.81
CA PHE A 19 6.05 -0.30 -14.16
C PHE A 19 7.20 0.54 -14.73
N ASP A 20 6.90 1.31 -15.78
CA ASP A 20 7.81 2.32 -16.28
C ASP A 20 7.70 3.57 -15.40
N ASP A 21 8.62 3.66 -14.45
CA ASP A 21 8.71 4.73 -13.46
C ASP A 21 9.84 5.71 -13.80
N SER A 22 10.34 5.69 -15.04
CA SER A 22 11.44 6.56 -15.50
C SER A 22 11.16 8.06 -15.41
N HIS A 23 9.88 8.43 -15.27
CA HIS A 23 9.42 9.80 -15.07
C HIS A 23 9.46 10.25 -13.60
N ILE A 24 9.70 9.34 -12.66
CA ILE A 24 9.76 9.63 -11.23
C ILE A 24 11.21 9.89 -10.85
N ASP A 25 11.46 11.03 -10.24
CA ASP A 25 12.79 11.37 -9.69
C ASP A 25 12.88 10.88 -8.25
N TYR A 26 13.76 9.92 -8.01
CA TYR A 26 14.04 9.34 -6.69
C TYR A 26 15.26 9.97 -6.01
N SER A 27 15.91 10.96 -6.63
CA SER A 27 17.18 11.52 -6.14
C SER A 27 17.08 12.07 -4.71
N GLU A 28 15.94 12.63 -4.33
CA GLU A 28 15.71 13.13 -2.97
C GLU A 28 15.59 11.98 -1.95
N ALA A 29 14.95 10.87 -2.34
CA ALA A 29 14.83 9.69 -1.50
C ALA A 29 16.18 9.00 -1.33
N ASP A 30 16.96 8.88 -2.41
CA ASP A 30 18.29 8.26 -2.40
C ASP A 30 19.32 9.07 -1.60
N ALA A 31 19.08 10.38 -1.42
CA ALA A 31 19.95 11.25 -0.62
C ALA A 31 19.72 11.13 0.89
N LEU A 32 18.63 10.48 1.34
CA LEU A 32 18.33 10.32 2.76
C LEU A 32 19.24 9.28 3.40
N THR A 33 19.79 9.62 4.57
CA THR A 33 20.54 8.66 5.38
C THR A 33 19.59 7.76 6.18
N GLU A 34 20.07 6.57 6.54
CA GLU A 34 19.33 5.64 7.42
C GLU A 34 18.86 6.32 8.71
N GLU A 35 19.70 7.16 9.32
CA GLU A 35 19.34 7.90 10.53
C GLU A 35 18.18 8.89 10.31
N GLN A 36 18.16 9.56 9.15
CA GLN A 36 17.07 10.46 8.79
C GLN A 36 15.77 9.70 8.56
N ILE A 37 15.85 8.55 7.90
CA ILE A 37 14.71 7.66 7.67
C ILE A 37 14.16 7.15 9.01
N GLU A 38 15.04 6.67 9.91
CA GLU A 38 14.65 6.14 11.21
C GLU A 38 14.00 7.22 12.08
N ASN A 39 14.57 8.43 12.10
CA ASN A 39 14.00 9.55 12.85
C ASN A 39 12.63 9.98 12.32
N ALA A 40 12.46 10.01 10.99
CA ALA A 40 11.18 10.28 10.37
C ALA A 40 10.14 9.22 10.77
N ALA A 41 10.49 7.93 10.65
CA ALA A 41 9.63 6.81 11.02
C ALA A 41 9.23 6.83 12.50
N LYS A 42 10.14 7.22 13.41
CA LYS A 42 9.83 7.39 14.84
C LYS A 42 8.90 8.56 15.14
N SER A 43 8.95 9.60 14.32
CA SER A 43 8.09 10.78 14.48
C SER A 43 6.70 10.60 13.89
N ASP A 44 6.56 9.68 12.92
CA ASP A 44 5.30 9.43 12.24
C ASP A 44 4.40 8.51 13.09
N PRO A 45 3.20 8.98 13.50
CA PRO A 45 2.24 8.17 14.24
C PRO A 45 1.77 6.92 13.50
N ASP A 46 1.74 6.93 12.16
CA ASP A 46 1.26 5.79 11.36
C ASP A 46 2.32 4.71 11.13
N ALA A 47 3.59 5.09 11.24
CA ALA A 47 4.73 4.20 11.16
C ALA A 47 5.03 3.54 12.52
N GLN A 48 4.35 3.96 13.59
CA GLN A 48 4.49 3.33 14.90
C GLN A 48 3.94 1.90 14.89
N PRO A 49 4.57 0.98 15.63
CA PRO A 49 4.05 -0.37 15.76
C PRO A 49 2.65 -0.37 16.39
N LEU A 50 1.80 -1.29 15.94
CA LEU A 50 0.47 -1.46 16.51
C LEU A 50 0.57 -1.86 17.99
N THR A 51 -0.25 -1.21 18.82
CA THR A 51 -0.38 -1.57 20.23
C THR A 51 -1.17 -2.87 20.39
N GLU A 52 -1.06 -3.51 21.56
CA GLU A 52 -1.83 -4.72 21.87
C GLU A 52 -3.35 -4.52 21.73
N GLU A 53 -3.85 -3.35 22.15
CA GLU A 53 -5.26 -2.98 21.99
C GLU A 53 -5.64 -2.76 20.53
N HIS A 54 -4.74 -2.21 19.70
CA HIS A 54 -4.97 -2.12 18.25
C HIS A 54 -5.05 -3.52 17.61
N ILE A 55 -4.16 -4.43 18.02
CA ILE A 55 -4.15 -5.83 17.54
C ILE A 55 -5.44 -6.55 17.94
N LYS A 56 -5.89 -6.40 19.19
CA LYS A 56 -7.12 -7.02 19.70
C LYS A 56 -8.37 -6.60 18.95
N ASN A 57 -8.41 -5.35 18.48
CA ASN A 57 -9.51 -4.78 17.72
C ASN A 57 -9.33 -4.89 16.20
N LEU A 58 -8.23 -5.46 15.73
CA LEU A 58 -7.92 -5.59 14.31
C LEU A 58 -8.87 -6.60 13.64
N LYS A 59 -9.73 -6.10 12.75
CA LYS A 59 -10.61 -6.95 11.93
C LYS A 59 -9.93 -7.34 10.64
N ILE A 60 -9.25 -8.49 10.63
CA ILE A 60 -8.65 -9.06 9.42
C ILE A 60 -9.80 -9.55 8.52
N ARG A 61 -10.06 -8.84 7.43
CA ARG A 61 -10.89 -9.38 6.35
C ARG A 61 -10.04 -10.38 5.57
N ARG A 62 -10.36 -11.66 5.71
CA ARG A 62 -9.85 -12.66 4.77
C ARG A 62 -10.46 -12.36 3.40
N PRO A 63 -9.66 -12.20 2.33
CA PRO A 63 -10.21 -12.24 0.99
C PRO A 63 -10.94 -13.58 0.82
N ASN A 64 -12.15 -13.53 0.29
CA ASN A 64 -13.05 -14.67 0.13
C ASN A 64 -12.31 -15.89 -0.43
N ILE A 65 -12.16 -16.94 0.38
CA ILE A 65 -11.83 -18.29 -0.11
C ILE A 65 -13.17 -18.87 -0.60
N GLU A 66 -13.77 -18.26 -1.62
CA GLU A 66 -14.96 -18.78 -2.26
C GLU A 66 -14.52 -19.69 -3.41
N GLY A 67 -14.27 -20.95 -3.05
CA GLY A 67 -13.99 -22.02 -3.98
C GLY A 67 -13.73 -23.32 -3.21
N GLU A 68 -14.73 -24.21 -3.23
CA GLU A 68 -14.65 -25.62 -2.81
C GLU A 68 -14.66 -25.88 -1.30
N ASN A 69 -15.86 -25.98 -0.69
CA ASN A 69 -16.24 -27.04 0.27
C ASN A 69 -17.69 -26.89 0.77
N LEU A 70 -18.64 -26.71 -0.15
CA LEU A 70 -20.08 -26.80 0.14
C LEU A 70 -20.76 -27.84 -0.76
N LYS A 71 -20.16 -29.03 -0.89
CA LYS A 71 -20.85 -30.25 -1.35
C LYS A 71 -20.21 -31.44 -0.67
N ASN A 72 -20.85 -31.90 0.40
CA ASN A 72 -20.96 -33.30 0.87
C ASN A 72 -21.44 -33.25 2.32
N GLY A 73 -22.74 -32.97 2.45
CA GLY A 73 -23.53 -33.62 3.49
C GLY A 73 -23.88 -35.04 3.07
#